data_AF-A0A2R6QQ68-F1
#
_entry.id   AF-A0A2R6QQ68-F1
#
_cell.length_a   1.000
_cell.length_b   1.000
_cell.length_c   1.000
_cell.angle_alpha   90.00
_cell.angle_beta   90.00
_cell.angle_gamma   90.00
#
_symmetry.space_group_name_H-M   'P 1'
#
loop_
_entity.id
_entity.type
_entity.pdbx_description
1 polymer ?
#
loop_
_entity_poly.entity_id
_entity_poly.type
_entity_poly.pdbx_seq_one_letter_code
_entity_poly.pdbx_strand_id
1 'polypeptide(L)'
;MKSPVSGILILYTFIASWFVGGLIAFHLYLIFTNQTTYENFRCRYDGKRNPYNVGCARNFREVFFSKIPTSKNNFRAKVKGDSSSIFGASMSVGRP
;
A
#
# COMPACT_ATOMS: atom_id res chain seq x y z
N MET A 1 9.52 -41.70 25.54
CA MET A 1 9.01 -41.55 24.16
C MET A 1 8.73 -40.07 23.92
N LYS A 2 9.43 -39.41 22.98
CA LYS A 2 9.11 -38.03 22.59
C LYS A 2 7.66 -38.04 22.07
N SER A 3 6.80 -37.19 22.63
CA SER A 3 5.38 -37.17 22.27
C SER A 3 5.23 -37.00 20.75
N PRO A 4 4.48 -37.88 20.05
CA PRO A 4 4.30 -37.81 18.60
C PRO A 4 3.75 -36.45 18.14
N VAL A 5 2.99 -35.79 19.01
CA VAL A 5 2.48 -34.43 18.81
C VAL A 5 3.59 -33.41 18.58
N SER A 6 4.72 -33.55 19.29
CA SER A 6 5.87 -32.65 19.11
C SER A 6 6.49 -32.80 17.73
N GLY A 7 6.55 -34.02 17.18
CA GLY A 7 7.05 -34.25 15.82
C GLY A 7 6.16 -33.58 14.76
N ILE A 8 4.84 -33.71 14.89
CA ILE A 8 3.86 -33.06 14.00
C ILE A 8 3.98 -31.54 14.07
N LEU A 9 4.11 -30.98 15.29
CA LEU A 9 4.24 -29.54 15.48
C LEU A 9 5.55 -29.00 14.87
N ILE A 10 6.66 -29.73 15.00
CA ILE A 10 7.94 -29.36 14.39
C ILE A 10 7.81 -29.37 12.85
N LEU A 11 7.21 -30.39 12.27
CA LEU A 11 7.01 -30.45 10.81
C LEU A 11 6.12 -29.30 10.32
N TYR A 12 5.01 -29.05 11.02
CA TYR A 12 4.09 -27.97 10.70
C TYR A 12 4.79 -26.60 10.76
N THR A 13 5.49 -26.31 11.85
CA THR A 13 6.22 -25.05 12.02
C THR A 13 7.34 -24.89 11.01
N PHE A 14 8.05 -25.98 10.67
CA PHE A 14 9.08 -25.98 9.63
C PHE A 14 8.50 -25.60 8.26
N ILE A 15 7.42 -26.26 7.83
CA ILE A 15 6.76 -25.97 6.55
C ILE A 15 6.19 -24.54 6.55
N ALA A 16 5.48 -24.14 7.60
CA ALA A 16 4.92 -22.80 7.72
C ALA A 16 6.02 -21.71 7.67
N SER A 17 7.15 -21.93 8.36
CA SER A 17 8.28 -21.01 8.34
C SER A 17 8.89 -20.86 6.96
N TRP A 18 8.88 -21.92 6.14
CA TRP A 18 9.35 -21.87 4.76
C TRP A 18 8.46 -20.97 3.89
N PHE A 19 7.14 -21.10 4.00
CA PHE A 19 6.19 -20.23 3.31
C PHE A 19 6.36 -18.76 3.73
N VAL A 20 6.45 -18.50 5.04
CA VAL A 20 6.67 -17.16 5.58
C VAL A 20 8.00 -16.58 5.08
N GLY A 21 9.07 -17.37 5.11
CA GLY A 21 10.39 -16.97 4.62
C GLY A 21 10.38 -16.62 3.13
N GLY A 22 9.72 -17.43 2.30
CA GLY A 22 9.57 -17.16 0.87
C GLY A 22 8.83 -15.85 0.59
N LEU A 23 7.73 -15.59 1.31
CA LEU A 23 6.99 -14.33 1.19
C LEU A 23 7.83 -13.13 1.65
N ILE A 24 8.57 -13.26 2.75
CA ILE A 24 9.48 -12.20 3.22
C ILE A 24 10.54 -11.90 2.16
N ALA A 25 11.19 -12.92 1.60
CA ALA A 25 12.19 -12.74 0.55
C ALA A 25 11.60 -12.07 -0.70
N PHE A 26 10.40 -12.49 -1.11
CA PHE A 26 9.68 -11.86 -2.23
C PHE A 26 9.36 -10.39 -1.96
N HIS A 27 8.83 -10.06 -0.79
CA HIS A 27 8.55 -8.68 -0.42
C HIS A 27 9.81 -7.83 -0.26
N LEU A 28 10.91 -8.39 0.26
CA LEU A 28 12.20 -7.73 0.32
C LEU A 28 12.73 -7.40 -1.08
N TYR A 29 12.61 -8.33 -2.03
CA TYR A 29 12.95 -8.07 -3.44
C TYR A 29 12.16 -6.90 -4.02
N LEU A 30 10.84 -6.86 -3.78
CA LEU A 30 9.96 -5.78 -4.21
C LEU A 30 10.35 -4.42 -3.58
N ILE A 31 10.68 -4.41 -2.29
CA ILE A 31 11.16 -3.21 -1.58
C ILE A 31 12.48 -2.72 -2.20
N PHE A 32 13.44 -3.61 -2.41
CA PHE A 32 14.73 -3.22 -2.99
C PHE A 32 14.61 -2.71 -4.42
N THR A 33 13.61 -3.18 -5.18
CA THR A 33 13.36 -2.72 -6.55
C THR A 33 12.33 -1.60 -6.66
N ASN A 34 11.83 -1.09 -5.53
CA ASN A 34 10.76 -0.10 -5.41
C ASN A 34 9.57 -0.41 -6.34
N GLN A 35 9.08 -1.64 -6.23
CA GLN A 35 7.98 -2.16 -7.02
C GLN A 35 6.92 -2.73 -6.09
N THR A 36 5.65 -2.50 -6.37
CA THR A 36 4.56 -3.12 -5.62
C THR A 36 4.31 -4.54 -6.11
N THR A 37 3.75 -5.38 -5.24
CA THR A 37 3.33 -6.74 -5.59
C THR A 37 2.41 -6.75 -6.81
N TYR A 38 1.50 -5.77 -6.91
CA TYR A 38 0.60 -5.65 -8.03
C TYR A 38 1.31 -5.30 -9.35
N GLU A 39 2.27 -4.36 -9.32
CA GLU A 39 3.06 -4.01 -10.49
C GLU A 39 3.89 -5.19 -11.00
N ASN A 40 4.39 -6.03 -10.09
CA ASN A 40 5.10 -7.27 -10.43
C ASN A 40 4.17 -8.26 -11.12
N PHE A 41 2.99 -8.55 -10.53
CA PHE A 41 2.02 -9.48 -11.11
C PHE A 41 1.45 -9.03 -12.45
N ARG A 42 1.33 -7.72 -12.66
CA ARG A 42 0.88 -7.13 -13.93
C ARG A 42 2.01 -6.96 -14.94
N CYS A 43 3.23 -7.40 -14.61
CA CYS A 43 4.43 -7.23 -15.43
C CYS A 43 4.59 -5.78 -15.91
N ARG A 44 4.25 -4.80 -15.06
CA ARG A 44 4.06 -3.39 -15.45
C ARG A 44 5.31 -2.77 -16.08
N TYR A 45 6.47 -3.27 -15.67
CA TYR A 45 7.81 -2.84 -16.08
C TYR A 45 8.55 -3.91 -16.89
N ASP A 46 7.86 -4.92 -17.40
CA ASP A 46 8.52 -5.86 -18.31
C ASP A 46 8.88 -5.14 -19.62
N GLY A 47 10.15 -5.24 -20.03
CA GLY A 47 10.72 -4.45 -21.13
C GLY A 47 10.82 -2.93 -20.90
N LYS A 48 10.57 -2.43 -19.67
CA LYS A 48 10.65 -0.99 -19.34
C LYS A 48 11.43 -0.77 -18.04
N ARG A 49 12.24 0.29 -17.98
CA ARG A 49 12.91 0.65 -16.73
C ARG A 49 11.89 1.13 -15.68
N ASN A 50 11.98 0.63 -14.45
CA ASN A 50 11.19 1.14 -13.32
C ASN A 50 11.69 2.56 -12.94
N PRO A 51 10.89 3.62 -13.13
CA PRO A 51 11.27 4.99 -12.78
C PRO A 51 11.35 5.21 -11.27
N TYR A 52 10.66 4.39 -10.47
CA TYR A 52 10.66 4.50 -9.00
C TYR A 52 11.88 3.84 -8.36
N ASN A 53 12.60 2.98 -9.09
CA ASN A 53 13.82 2.37 -8.59
C ASN A 53 14.98 3.38 -8.61
N VAL A 54 15.32 3.91 -7.43
CA VAL A 54 16.42 4.87 -7.22
C VAL A 54 17.64 4.24 -6.52
N GLY A 55 17.73 2.91 -6.51
CA GLY A 55 18.81 2.12 -5.92
C GLY A 55 18.41 1.42 -4.62
N CYS A 56 18.94 0.20 -4.40
CA CYS A 56 18.49 -0.70 -3.32
C CYS A 56 18.48 -0.06 -1.92
N ALA A 57 19.58 0.61 -1.54
CA ALA A 57 19.69 1.23 -0.22
C ALA A 57 18.73 2.42 -0.04
N ARG A 58 18.50 3.21 -1.10
CA ARG A 58 17.60 4.36 -1.05
C ARG A 58 16.13 3.91 -1.03
N ASN A 59 15.78 2.91 -1.83
CA ASN A 59 14.44 2.32 -1.83
C ASN A 59 14.11 1.68 -0.47
N PHE A 60 15.05 0.93 0.12
CA PHE A 60 14.87 0.37 1.46
C PHE A 60 14.70 1.47 2.52
N ARG A 61 15.53 2.51 2.45
CA ARG A 61 15.41 3.66 3.37
C ARG A 61 14.08 4.39 3.21
N GLU A 62 13.58 4.51 1.99
CA GLU A 62 12.28 5.12 1.71
C GLU A 62 11.13 4.34 2.35
N VAL A 63 11.16 3.00 2.32
CA VAL A 63 10.09 2.20 2.92
C VAL A 63 10.16 2.21 4.46
N PHE A 64 11.34 2.06 5.05
CA PHE A 64 11.47 1.86 6.51
C PHE A 64 11.75 3.14 7.31
N PHE A 65 12.34 4.16 6.70
CA PHE A 65 12.83 5.36 7.41
C PHE A 65 12.31 6.67 6.82
N SER A 66 11.38 6.64 5.86
CA SER A 66 10.74 7.87 5.38
C SER A 66 9.66 8.35 6.35
N LYS A 67 9.43 9.66 6.36
CA LYS A 67 8.31 10.26 7.07
C LYS A 67 7.05 10.05 6.25
N ILE A 68 6.00 9.53 6.90
CA ILE A 68 4.69 9.37 6.26
C ILE A 68 4.20 10.75 5.78
N PRO A 69 3.89 10.92 4.48
CA PRO A 69 3.39 12.19 3.97
C PRO A 69 2.01 12.50 4.56
N THR A 70 1.70 13.78 4.72
CA THR A 70 0.38 14.21 5.21
C THR A 70 -0.72 13.72 4.27
N SER A 71 -1.83 13.23 4.84
CA SER A 71 -2.98 12.80 4.05
C SER A 71 -3.42 13.89 3.08
N LYS A 72 -3.53 13.56 1.79
CA LYS A 72 -4.12 14.45 0.78
C LYS A 72 -5.65 14.51 0.88
N ASN A 73 -6.25 13.61 1.66
CA ASN A 73 -7.69 13.50 1.82
C ASN A 73 -8.12 14.06 3.18
N ASN A 74 -8.96 15.09 3.14
CA ASN A 74 -9.66 15.60 4.31
C ASN A 74 -11.08 15.00 4.34
N PHE A 75 -11.23 13.79 4.89
CA PHE A 75 -12.54 13.13 5.03
C PHE A 75 -13.55 13.94 5.87
N ARG A 76 -13.06 14.90 6.66
CA ARG A 76 -13.88 15.80 7.49
C ARG A 76 -14.10 17.17 6.86
N ALA A 77 -13.61 17.40 5.63
CA ALA A 77 -13.89 18.65 4.93
C ALA A 77 -15.38 18.75 4.65
N LYS A 78 -16.01 19.85 5.07
CA LYS A 78 -17.38 20.14 4.64
C LYS A 78 -17.35 20.36 3.14
N VAL A 79 -18.18 19.62 2.41
CA VAL A 79 -18.43 19.87 0.99
C VAL A 79 -18.87 21.33 0.87
N LYS A 80 -18.12 22.14 0.11
CA LYS A 80 -18.60 23.48 -0.25
C LYS A 80 -19.85 23.24 -1.09
N GLY A 81 -21.02 23.62 -0.56
CA GLY A 81 -22.24 23.63 -1.34
C GLY A 81 -22.00 24.50 -2.57
N ASP A 82 -22.28 23.96 -3.74
CA ASP A 82 -22.07 24.67 -5.00
C ASP A 82 -22.80 26.02 -4.96
N SER A 83 -22.12 27.08 -5.38
CA SER A 83 -22.65 28.44 -5.45
C SER A 83 -23.95 28.55 -6.27
N SER A 84 -24.30 27.52 -7.04
CA SER A 84 -25.60 27.36 -7.70
C SER A 84 -26.78 27.27 -6.73
N SER A 85 -26.58 26.71 -5.52
CA SER A 85 -27.62 26.66 -4.48
C SER A 85 -27.91 28.02 -3.84
N ILE A 86 -26.91 28.91 -3.76
CA ILE A 86 -27.07 30.29 -3.27
C ILE A 86 -27.77 31.16 -4.33
N PHE A 87 -27.47 30.94 -5.62
CA PHE A 87 -28.10 31.69 -6.71
C PHE A 87 -29.59 31.33 -6.87
N GLY A 88 -29.96 30.06 -6.65
CA GLY A 88 -31.36 29.62 -6.67
C GLY A 88 -32.20 30.16 -5.51
N ALA A 89 -31.60 30.32 -4.32
CA ALA A 89 -32.28 30.91 -3.16
C ALA A 89 -32.45 32.43 -3.30
N SER A 90 -31.49 33.13 -3.92
CA SER A 90 -31.58 34.57 -4.16
C SER A 90 -32.64 34.96 -5.21
N MET A 91 -33.03 34.03 -6.09
CA MET A 91 -34.06 34.29 -7.11
C MET A 91 -35.51 34.10 -6.61
N SER A 92 -35.73 33.52 -5.43
CA SER A 92 -37.10 33.35 -4.89
C SER A 92 -37.53 34.48 -3.95
N VAL A 93 -36.68 35.48 -3.70
CA VAL A 93 -37.01 36.64 -2.84
C VAL A 93 -37.08 37.91 -3.69
N GLY A 94 -38.14 37.98 -4.49
CA GLY A 94 -38.61 39.20 -5.16
C GLY A 94 -40.12 39.31 -4.98
N ARG A 95 -40.55 40.02 -3.93
CA ARG A 95 -41.93 40.54 -3.68
C ARG A 95 -42.30 41.60 -4.74
N PRO A 96 -43.57 42.10 -4.85
CA PRO A 96 -44.80 41.86 -4.09
C PRO A 96 -45.97 41.25 -4.90
#